data_AF-A0A7W0XYH2-F1
#
_entry.id   AF-A0A7W0XYH2-F1
#
_cell.length_a   1.000
_cell.length_b   1.000
_cell.length_c   1.000
_cell.angle_alpha   90.00
_cell.angle_beta   90.00
_cell.angle_gamma   90.00
#
_symmetry.space_group_name_H-M   'P 1'
#
loop_
_entity.id
_entity.type
_entity.pdbx_description
1 polymer ?
#
loop_
_entity_poly.entity_id
_entity_poly.type
_entity_poly.pdbx_seq_one_letter_code
_entity_poly.pdbx_strand_id
1 'polypeptide(L)'
;MRFLSARRRHPAAKALLLVFALFVMGALYTVVAPASQVAADTGSSQQVAEGKALFAVGCASCHGLNGEGQVDGIIQGPPLTGVGAAAVEFQVATGRMPMARPAAQAPVKPNRYSPEEVAALAAFVASLGPGPAIPAPEQYDPAGVSEEDIARGGELFRTNCSACHNFAGAGGALPGGKYAPSLYGVSNL
;
A
#
# COMPACT_ATOMS: atom_id res chain seq x y z
N MET A 1 38.72 -38.51 29.07
CA MET A 1 38.20 -37.12 28.97
C MET A 1 39.18 -36.09 28.37
N ARG A 2 40.32 -36.49 27.77
CA ARG A 2 41.38 -35.55 27.33
C ARG A 2 41.34 -35.18 25.82
N PHE A 3 40.57 -35.91 25.01
CA PHE A 3 40.45 -35.70 23.55
C PHE A 3 39.60 -34.47 23.17
N LEU A 4 38.55 -34.16 23.93
CA LEU A 4 37.69 -32.99 23.67
C LEU A 4 38.40 -31.65 23.95
N SER A 5 39.37 -31.64 24.87
CA SER A 5 40.09 -30.42 25.25
C SER A 5 41.17 -30.01 24.25
N ALA A 6 41.73 -30.95 23.48
CA ALA A 6 42.76 -30.65 22.46
C ALA A 6 42.16 -30.03 21.19
N ARG A 7 40.92 -30.43 20.82
CA ARG A 7 40.24 -29.97 19.60
C ARG A 7 39.54 -28.62 19.74
N ARG A 8 39.33 -28.15 20.98
CA ARG A 8 38.72 -26.84 21.33
C ARG A 8 39.51 -25.63 20.82
N ARG A 9 40.81 -25.80 20.54
CA ARG A 9 41.71 -24.71 20.09
C ARG A 9 41.90 -24.66 18.56
N HIS A 10 41.27 -25.58 17.82
CA HIS A 10 41.40 -25.65 16.37
C HIS A 10 40.54 -24.55 15.71
N PRO A 11 41.05 -23.79 14.73
CA PRO A 11 40.31 -22.68 14.11
C PRO A 11 38.98 -23.12 13.48
N ALA A 12 38.91 -24.35 12.95
CA ALA A 12 37.67 -24.92 12.40
C ALA A 12 36.55 -25.11 13.45
N ALA A 13 36.87 -25.23 14.74
CA ALA A 13 35.86 -25.37 15.79
C ALA A 13 35.03 -24.09 15.95
N LYS A 14 35.63 -22.90 15.72
CA LYS A 14 34.92 -21.61 15.74
C LYS A 14 33.96 -21.49 14.56
N ALA A 15 34.39 -21.88 13.36
CA ALA A 15 33.55 -21.87 12.17
C ALA A 15 32.37 -22.83 12.29
N LEU A 16 32.61 -24.05 12.78
CA LEU A 16 31.55 -25.04 13.00
C LEU A 16 30.54 -24.58 14.07
N LEU A 17 31.01 -23.94 15.16
CA LEU A 17 30.13 -23.35 16.16
C LEU A 17 29.27 -22.22 15.60
N LEU A 18 29.83 -21.39 14.72
CA LEU A 18 29.11 -20.28 14.11
C LEU A 18 28.04 -20.77 13.12
N VAL A 19 28.37 -21.77 12.30
CA VAL A 19 27.39 -22.43 11.42
C VAL A 19 26.29 -23.10 12.24
N PHE A 20 26.65 -23.82 13.29
CA PHE A 20 25.67 -24.44 14.19
C PHE A 20 24.76 -23.39 14.85
N ALA A 21 25.33 -22.28 15.33
CA ALA A 21 24.56 -21.18 15.91
C ALA A 21 23.61 -20.54 14.90
N LEU A 22 24.03 -20.35 13.64
CA LEU A 22 23.17 -19.84 12.56
C LEU A 22 22.00 -20.79 12.25
N PHE A 23 22.26 -22.10 12.20
CA PHE A 23 21.21 -23.11 11.99
C PHE A 23 20.21 -23.14 13.15
N VAL A 24 20.69 -23.11 14.39
CA VAL A 24 19.82 -23.06 15.58
C VAL A 24 19.00 -21.77 15.59
N MET A 25 19.59 -20.62 15.28
CA MET A 25 18.88 -19.35 15.21
C MET A 25 17.82 -19.35 14.09
N GLY A 26 18.15 -19.89 12.91
CA GLY A 26 17.21 -20.05 11.81
C GLY A 26 16.03 -20.97 12.15
N ALA A 27 16.29 -22.10 12.83
CA ALA A 27 15.24 -23.02 13.26
C ALA A 27 14.36 -22.44 14.39
N LEU A 28 14.93 -21.69 15.32
CA LEU A 28 14.17 -20.98 16.35
C LEU A 28 13.29 -19.89 15.71
N TYR A 29 13.79 -19.19 14.69
CA TYR A 29 13.02 -18.18 13.97
C TYR A 29 11.78 -18.79 13.30
N THR A 30 11.85 -19.98 12.71
CA THR A 30 10.66 -20.63 12.10
C THR A 30 9.58 -21.02 13.10
N VAL A 31 9.92 -21.18 14.38
CA VAL A 31 8.97 -21.51 15.44
C VAL A 31 8.31 -20.26 16.03
N VAL A 32 9.06 -19.15 16.09
CA VAL A 32 8.61 -17.90 16.73
C VAL A 32 8.01 -16.92 15.73
N ALA A 33 8.43 -16.96 14.47
CA ALA A 33 7.90 -16.08 13.44
C ALA A 33 6.41 -16.36 13.22
N PRO A 34 5.54 -15.33 13.21
CA PRO A 34 4.16 -15.52 12.83
C PRO A 34 4.11 -16.11 11.42
N ALA A 35 3.32 -17.17 11.24
CA ALA A 35 3.02 -17.66 9.91
C ALA A 35 2.29 -16.55 9.17
N SER A 36 2.99 -15.80 8.33
CA SER A 36 2.38 -14.97 7.31
C SER A 36 1.65 -15.94 6.38
N GLN A 37 0.34 -16.09 6.60
CA GLN A 37 -0.57 -16.79 5.71
C GLN A 37 -0.65 -15.97 4.41
N VAL A 38 0.38 -16.08 3.57
CA VAL A 38 0.22 -15.80 2.15
C VAL A 38 -0.46 -17.04 1.60
N ALA A 39 -1.78 -17.13 1.78
CA ALA A 39 -2.56 -18.10 1.05
C ALA A 39 -2.34 -17.76 -0.43
N ALA A 40 -1.64 -18.66 -1.14
CA ALA A 40 -1.64 -18.66 -2.59
C ALA A 40 -3.04 -19.08 -3.04
N ASP A 41 -3.99 -18.16 -2.92
CA ASP A 41 -5.31 -18.30 -3.48
C ASP A 41 -5.16 -18.23 -5.00
N THR A 42 -5.52 -19.30 -5.70
CA THR A 42 -5.42 -19.33 -7.16
C THR A 42 -6.23 -18.19 -7.79
N GLY A 43 -7.31 -17.74 -7.15
CA GLY A 43 -8.06 -16.55 -7.54
C GLY A 43 -7.25 -15.25 -7.39
N SER A 44 -6.50 -15.10 -6.30
CA SER A 44 -5.56 -13.99 -6.11
C SER A 44 -4.47 -13.98 -7.19
N SER A 45 -3.96 -15.15 -7.58
CA SER A 45 -2.91 -15.25 -8.61
C SER A 45 -3.40 -14.81 -10.00
N GLN A 46 -4.66 -15.13 -10.35
CA GLN A 46 -5.26 -14.73 -11.63
C GLN A 46 -5.56 -13.22 -11.64
N GLN A 47 -6.14 -12.70 -10.54
CA GLN A 47 -6.45 -11.29 -10.40
C GLN A 47 -5.18 -10.41 -10.44
N VAL A 48 -4.09 -10.87 -9.81
CA VAL A 48 -2.77 -10.21 -9.90
C VAL A 48 -2.24 -10.21 -11.34
N ALA A 49 -2.41 -11.31 -12.09
CA ALA A 49 -1.97 -11.39 -13.47
C ALA A 49 -2.77 -10.45 -14.39
N GLU A 50 -4.09 -10.38 -14.22
CA GLU A 50 -4.97 -9.44 -14.92
C GLU A 50 -4.61 -7.98 -14.58
N GLY A 51 -4.43 -7.69 -13.29
CA GLY A 51 -3.96 -6.39 -12.82
C GLY A 51 -2.62 -5.99 -13.45
N LYS A 52 -1.67 -6.94 -13.55
CA LYS A 52 -0.39 -6.69 -14.21
C LYS A 52 -0.54 -6.36 -15.70
N ALA A 53 -1.46 -7.03 -16.40
CA ALA A 53 -1.74 -6.75 -17.81
C ALA A 53 -2.33 -5.34 -18.02
N LEU A 54 -3.33 -4.97 -17.20
CA LEU A 54 -3.90 -3.62 -17.20
C LEU A 54 -2.84 -2.56 -16.87
N PHE A 55 -2.03 -2.83 -15.86
CA PHE A 55 -0.97 -1.93 -15.39
C PHE A 55 0.10 -1.68 -16.46
N ALA A 56 0.49 -2.73 -17.21
CA ALA A 56 1.45 -2.62 -18.31
C ALA A 56 1.00 -1.62 -19.39
N VAL A 57 -0.31 -1.51 -19.63
CA VAL A 57 -0.89 -0.61 -20.64
C VAL A 57 -1.16 0.78 -20.07
N GLY A 58 -1.70 0.88 -18.85
CA GLY A 58 -2.20 2.14 -18.30
C GLY A 58 -1.25 2.90 -17.37
N CYS A 59 -0.25 2.24 -16.81
CA CYS A 59 0.52 2.78 -15.68
C CYS A 59 2.05 2.68 -15.88
N ALA A 60 2.53 1.64 -16.56
CA ALA A 60 3.95 1.31 -16.61
C ALA A 60 4.83 2.35 -17.30
N SER A 61 4.27 3.16 -18.21
CA SER A 61 5.02 4.26 -18.85
C SER A 61 5.50 5.31 -17.85
N CYS A 62 4.78 5.48 -16.73
CA CYS A 62 5.16 6.38 -15.65
C CYS A 62 5.64 5.67 -14.40
N HIS A 63 5.25 4.43 -14.13
CA HIS A 63 5.60 3.73 -12.88
C HIS A 63 6.55 2.54 -13.08
N GLY A 64 7.06 2.29 -14.29
CA GLY A 64 7.84 1.09 -14.62
C GLY A 64 6.96 -0.16 -14.72
N LEU A 65 7.46 -1.27 -15.29
CA LEU A 65 6.63 -2.47 -15.52
C LEU A 65 6.30 -3.24 -14.23
N ASN A 66 7.09 -3.05 -13.17
CA ASN A 66 6.90 -3.69 -11.88
C ASN A 66 6.64 -2.67 -10.77
N GLY A 67 6.21 -1.45 -11.11
CA GLY A 67 5.93 -0.39 -10.14
C GLY A 67 7.17 0.21 -9.48
N GLU A 68 8.37 -0.03 -10.02
CA GLU A 68 9.63 0.48 -9.50
C GLU A 68 9.72 2.01 -9.51
N GLY A 69 9.02 2.66 -10.45
CA GLY A 69 9.02 4.10 -10.64
C GLY A 69 10.41 4.70 -10.91
N GLN A 70 10.42 5.97 -11.29
CA GLN A 70 11.61 6.81 -11.24
C GLN A 70 11.13 8.25 -11.11
N VAL A 71 11.85 9.07 -10.36
CA VAL A 71 11.53 10.50 -10.18
C VAL A 71 12.53 11.42 -10.86
N ASP A 72 13.70 10.89 -11.25
CA ASP A 72 14.82 11.66 -11.82
C ASP A 72 15.18 11.22 -13.27
N GLY A 73 14.24 10.67 -14.04
CA GLY A 73 14.50 10.08 -15.37
C GLY A 73 13.36 10.24 -16.39
N ILE A 74 13.37 9.39 -17.43
CA ILE A 74 12.32 9.31 -18.47
C ILE A 74 10.97 8.91 -17.85
N ILE A 75 11.01 8.07 -16.81
CA ILE A 75 9.87 7.66 -16.00
C ILE A 75 9.62 8.76 -14.96
N GLN A 76 8.38 9.26 -14.90
CA GLN A 76 8.00 10.45 -14.10
C GLN A 76 6.98 10.13 -12.99
N GLY A 77 6.82 8.86 -12.64
CA GLY A 77 5.92 8.40 -11.59
C GLY A 77 6.72 7.79 -10.42
N PRO A 78 6.28 8.05 -9.18
CA PRO A 78 6.93 7.50 -7.99
C PRO A 78 6.83 5.97 -7.94
N PRO A 79 7.71 5.31 -7.17
CA PRO A 79 7.57 3.89 -6.87
C PRO A 79 6.20 3.60 -6.24
N LEU A 80 5.61 2.46 -6.60
CA LEU A 80 4.34 1.98 -6.07
C LEU A 80 4.50 0.84 -5.06
N THR A 81 5.72 0.36 -4.84
CA THR A 81 5.99 -0.62 -3.77
C THR A 81 5.60 -0.05 -2.42
N GLY A 82 4.70 -0.76 -1.70
CA GLY A 82 4.27 -0.43 -0.35
C GLY A 82 3.17 0.63 -0.24
N VAL A 83 2.66 1.19 -1.34
CA VAL A 83 1.53 2.14 -1.29
C VAL A 83 0.22 1.46 -0.89
N GLY A 84 0.10 0.15 -1.16
CA GLY A 84 -1.05 -0.68 -0.79
C GLY A 84 -2.24 -0.61 -1.76
N ALA A 85 -3.17 -1.56 -1.60
CA ALA A 85 -4.39 -1.67 -2.40
C ALA A 85 -5.33 -0.47 -2.19
N ALA A 86 -5.45 0.04 -0.96
CA ALA A 86 -6.33 1.16 -0.65
C ALA A 86 -5.97 2.44 -1.42
N ALA A 87 -4.68 2.69 -1.64
CA ALA A 87 -4.24 3.85 -2.41
C ALA A 87 -4.64 3.72 -3.89
N VAL A 88 -4.53 2.52 -4.46
CA VAL A 88 -4.95 2.27 -5.86
C VAL A 88 -6.45 2.42 -6.00
N GLU A 89 -7.22 1.81 -5.11
CA GLU A 89 -8.68 1.94 -5.06
C GLU A 89 -9.06 3.42 -5.03
N PHE A 90 -8.56 4.19 -4.06
CA PHE A 90 -8.89 5.61 -3.97
C PHE A 90 -8.46 6.39 -5.22
N GLN A 91 -7.23 6.23 -5.71
CA GLN A 91 -6.73 7.05 -6.80
C GLN A 91 -7.36 6.70 -8.15
N VAL A 92 -7.55 5.42 -8.45
CA VAL A 92 -8.07 4.97 -9.75
C VAL A 92 -9.58 5.04 -9.77
N ALA A 93 -10.25 4.55 -8.73
CA ALA A 93 -11.71 4.49 -8.69
C ALA A 93 -12.36 5.89 -8.69
N THR A 94 -11.71 6.86 -8.04
CA THR A 94 -12.13 8.28 -8.12
C THR A 94 -11.67 8.99 -9.40
N GLY A 95 -11.00 8.29 -10.31
CA GLY A 95 -10.53 8.80 -11.58
C GLY A 95 -9.35 9.76 -11.50
N ARG A 96 -8.69 9.94 -10.36
CA ARG A 96 -7.50 10.80 -10.24
C ARG A 96 -6.33 10.21 -11.02
N MET A 97 -6.11 8.91 -10.90
CA MET A 97 -5.16 8.14 -11.70
C MET A 97 -5.86 7.32 -12.77
N PRO A 98 -5.21 7.05 -13.91
CA PRO A 98 -3.88 7.53 -14.32
C PRO A 98 -3.92 9.01 -14.75
N MET A 99 -2.87 9.78 -14.46
CA MET A 99 -2.76 11.16 -14.94
C MET A 99 -2.43 11.20 -16.44
N ALA A 100 -2.90 12.25 -17.13
CA ALA A 100 -2.54 12.48 -18.53
C ALA A 100 -1.12 13.06 -18.70
N ARG A 101 -0.63 13.80 -17.69
CA ARG A 101 0.71 14.39 -17.62
C ARG A 101 1.02 14.77 -16.16
N PRO A 102 2.30 14.92 -15.78
CA PRO A 102 2.66 15.48 -14.48
C PRO A 102 2.07 16.88 -14.28
N ALA A 103 1.57 17.13 -13.07
CA ALA A 103 0.98 18.40 -12.66
C ALA A 103 1.11 18.57 -11.14
N ALA A 104 0.73 19.74 -10.63
CA ALA A 104 0.72 20.00 -9.18
C ALA A 104 -0.13 18.99 -8.39
N GLN A 105 -1.27 18.57 -8.96
CA GLN A 105 -2.09 17.49 -8.44
C GLN A 105 -2.94 16.86 -9.55
N ALA A 106 -3.39 15.62 -9.33
CA ALA A 106 -4.31 14.93 -10.22
C ALA A 106 -5.75 15.46 -10.03
N PRO A 107 -6.38 16.07 -11.06
CA PRO A 107 -7.81 16.38 -11.00
C PRO A 107 -8.66 15.11 -11.13
N VAL A 108 -9.87 15.14 -10.58
CA VAL A 108 -10.88 14.11 -10.83
C VAL A 108 -11.32 14.19 -12.29
N LYS A 109 -11.45 13.03 -12.93
CA LYS A 109 -11.95 12.87 -14.31
C LYS A 109 -12.79 11.58 -14.36
N PRO A 110 -13.61 11.39 -15.40
CA PRO A 110 -14.36 10.13 -15.56
C PRO A 110 -13.42 8.94 -15.47
N ASN A 111 -13.73 8.00 -14.57
CA ASN A 111 -12.99 6.76 -14.45
C ASN A 111 -13.20 5.93 -15.74
N ARG A 112 -12.12 5.33 -16.23
CA ARG A 112 -12.12 4.48 -17.43
C ARG A 112 -12.03 3.00 -17.10
N TYR A 113 -11.79 2.67 -15.84
CA TYR A 113 -11.71 1.32 -15.33
C TYR A 113 -13.02 0.93 -14.65
N SER A 114 -13.47 -0.30 -14.87
CA SER A 114 -14.57 -0.89 -14.10
C SER A 114 -14.12 -1.16 -12.64
N PRO A 115 -15.06 -1.35 -11.69
CA PRO A 115 -14.71 -1.76 -10.33
C PRO A 115 -13.83 -3.02 -10.26
N GLU A 116 -14.08 -3.99 -11.14
CA GLU A 116 -13.31 -5.23 -11.23
C GLU A 116 -11.87 -4.98 -11.72
N GLU A 117 -11.71 -4.11 -12.71
CA GLU A 117 -10.39 -3.70 -13.22
C GLU A 117 -9.60 -2.91 -12.17
N VAL A 118 -10.28 -2.05 -11.41
CA VAL A 118 -9.65 -1.35 -10.26
C VAL A 118 -9.19 -2.36 -9.21
N ALA A 119 -10.03 -3.32 -8.85
CA ALA A 119 -9.68 -4.36 -7.88
C ALA A 119 -8.48 -5.20 -8.38
N ALA A 120 -8.43 -5.52 -9.67
CA ALA A 120 -7.29 -6.22 -10.27
C ALA A 120 -5.99 -5.38 -10.21
N LEU A 121 -6.05 -4.10 -10.57
CA LEU A 121 -4.92 -3.17 -10.44
C LEU A 121 -4.45 -3.07 -8.97
N ALA A 122 -5.38 -2.97 -8.02
CA ALA A 122 -5.09 -2.89 -6.59
C ALA A 122 -4.42 -4.17 -6.08
N ALA A 123 -4.89 -5.34 -6.52
CA ALA A 123 -4.28 -6.63 -6.20
C ALA A 123 -2.84 -6.74 -6.74
N PHE A 124 -2.60 -6.30 -7.99
CA PHE A 124 -1.25 -6.29 -8.54
C PHE A 124 -0.31 -5.40 -7.74
N VAL A 125 -0.70 -4.16 -7.42
CA VAL A 125 0.15 -3.25 -6.63
C VAL A 125 0.38 -3.77 -5.21
N ALA A 126 -0.62 -4.38 -4.58
CA ALA A 126 -0.47 -5.02 -3.27
C ALA A 126 0.51 -6.20 -3.30
N SER A 127 0.65 -6.88 -4.45
CA SER A 127 1.65 -7.96 -4.61
C SER A 127 3.09 -7.46 -4.65
N LEU A 128 3.33 -6.16 -4.90
CA LEU A 128 4.67 -5.58 -5.00
C LEU A 128 5.34 -5.38 -3.63
N GLY A 129 4.57 -5.31 -2.55
CA GLY A 129 5.08 -5.17 -1.19
C GLY A 129 3.98 -4.87 -0.16
N PRO A 130 4.31 -4.93 1.15
CA PRO A 130 3.34 -4.70 2.22
C PRO A 130 2.85 -3.25 2.20
N GLY A 131 1.52 -3.07 2.26
CA GLY A 131 0.89 -1.76 2.33
C GLY A 131 -0.57 -1.85 2.81
N PRO A 132 -1.26 -0.72 2.99
CA PRO A 132 -2.64 -0.71 3.46
C PRO A 132 -3.60 -1.48 2.53
N ALA A 133 -4.38 -2.38 3.11
CA ALA A 133 -5.48 -3.06 2.43
C ALA A 133 -6.69 -2.11 2.29
N ILE A 134 -7.55 -2.37 1.30
CA ILE A 134 -8.83 -1.67 1.16
C ILE A 134 -9.65 -1.95 2.44
N PRO A 135 -10.14 -0.93 3.15
CA PRO A 135 -10.98 -1.13 4.33
C PRO A 135 -12.24 -1.92 3.97
N ALA A 136 -12.66 -2.83 4.85
CA ALA A 136 -13.94 -3.50 4.71
C ALA A 136 -15.10 -2.50 4.95
N PRO A 137 -16.27 -2.69 4.32
CA PRO A 137 -17.41 -1.78 4.46
C PRO A 137 -17.80 -1.48 5.92
N GLU A 138 -17.71 -2.47 6.79
CA GLU A 138 -18.06 -2.35 8.21
C GLU A 138 -17.15 -1.36 8.96
N GLN A 139 -15.97 -1.04 8.40
CA GLN A 139 -15.02 -0.10 8.99
C GLN A 139 -15.37 1.37 8.70
N TYR A 140 -16.24 1.63 7.73
CA TYR A 140 -16.62 2.99 7.32
C TYR A 140 -18.13 3.18 7.12
N ASP A 141 -18.94 2.16 7.44
CA ASP A 141 -20.40 2.27 7.47
C ASP A 141 -20.84 3.24 8.58
N PRO A 142 -21.51 4.36 8.24
CA PRO A 142 -22.03 5.28 9.25
C PRO A 142 -23.28 4.73 9.96
N ALA A 143 -23.83 3.59 9.55
CA ALA A 143 -24.97 2.99 10.21
C ALA A 143 -24.62 2.61 11.67
N GLY A 144 -25.43 3.09 12.61
CA GLY A 144 -25.24 2.81 14.03
C GLY A 144 -24.23 3.70 14.75
N VAL A 145 -23.67 4.72 14.08
CA VAL A 145 -22.86 5.75 14.74
C VAL A 145 -23.77 6.62 15.64
N SER A 146 -23.41 6.73 16.92
CA SER A 146 -24.18 7.53 17.89
C SER A 146 -23.99 9.04 17.68
N GLU A 147 -24.86 9.88 18.26
CA GLU A 147 -24.68 11.33 18.23
C GLU A 147 -23.37 11.76 18.93
N GLU A 148 -22.99 11.05 19.98
CA GLU A 148 -21.73 11.22 20.68
C GLU A 148 -20.52 10.92 19.77
N ASP A 149 -20.60 9.83 18.99
CA ASP A 149 -19.55 9.48 18.02
C ASP A 149 -19.47 10.50 16.87
N ILE A 150 -20.61 11.04 16.42
CA ILE A 150 -20.65 12.13 15.42
C ILE A 150 -19.97 13.38 15.99
N ALA A 151 -20.28 13.76 17.23
CA ALA A 151 -19.66 14.90 17.89
C ALA A 151 -18.13 14.72 18.02
N ARG A 152 -17.70 13.50 18.41
CA ARG A 152 -16.28 13.15 18.49
C ARG A 152 -15.60 13.16 17.12
N GLY A 153 -16.25 12.63 16.08
CA GLY A 153 -15.77 12.68 14.71
C GLY A 153 -15.59 14.12 14.21
N GLY A 154 -16.53 15.01 14.55
CA GLY A 154 -16.43 16.43 14.26
C GLY A 154 -15.23 17.11 14.95
N GLU A 155 -14.92 16.73 16.19
CA GLU A 155 -13.70 17.20 16.87
C GLU A 155 -12.44 16.72 16.16
N LEU A 156 -12.35 15.43 15.86
CA LEU A 156 -11.22 14.85 15.12
C LEU A 156 -11.02 15.52 13.76
N PHE A 157 -12.10 15.79 13.03
CA PHE A 157 -12.05 16.49 11.75
C PHE A 157 -11.52 17.92 11.88
N ARG A 158 -12.00 18.69 12.86
CA ARG A 158 -11.53 20.07 13.09
C ARG A 158 -10.08 20.12 13.55
N THR A 159 -9.60 19.10 14.25
CA THR A 159 -8.20 19.04 14.69
C THR A 159 -7.26 18.61 13.57
N ASN A 160 -7.67 17.65 12.72
CA ASN A 160 -6.75 16.97 11.81
C ASN A 160 -6.94 17.31 10.33
N CYS A 161 -8.11 17.81 9.92
CA CYS A 161 -8.48 17.90 8.51
C CYS A 161 -8.89 19.32 8.08
N SER A 162 -9.55 20.09 8.96
CA SER A 162 -10.14 21.37 8.58
C SER A 162 -9.14 22.46 8.19
N ALA A 163 -7.88 22.32 8.60
CA ALA A 163 -6.80 23.22 8.16
C ALA A 163 -6.66 23.23 6.62
N CYS A 164 -6.97 22.12 5.96
CA CYS A 164 -6.94 22.00 4.51
C CYS A 164 -8.36 21.97 3.92
N HIS A 165 -9.26 21.17 4.48
CA HIS A 165 -10.58 20.92 3.89
C HIS A 165 -11.67 21.89 4.35
N ASN A 166 -11.33 22.99 5.05
CA ASN A 166 -12.26 23.92 5.68
C ASN A 166 -13.04 23.28 6.86
N PHE A 167 -13.53 24.11 7.81
CA PHE A 167 -14.27 23.63 8.99
C PHE A 167 -15.54 22.83 8.62
N ALA A 168 -16.15 23.15 7.49
CA ALA A 168 -17.33 22.48 6.97
C ALA A 168 -17.00 21.46 5.87
N GLY A 169 -15.74 21.10 5.62
CA GLY A 169 -15.41 20.16 4.55
C GLY A 169 -15.56 20.72 3.12
N ALA A 170 -15.70 22.03 2.95
CA ALA A 170 -15.89 22.67 1.64
C ALA A 170 -14.64 22.63 0.73
N GLY A 171 -13.47 22.29 1.27
CA GLY A 171 -12.20 22.39 0.56
C GLY A 171 -11.57 23.79 0.62
N GLY A 172 -10.47 23.99 -0.10
CA GLY A 172 -9.72 25.25 -0.07
C GLY A 172 -8.50 25.27 -0.96
N ALA A 173 -7.98 26.47 -1.23
CA ALA A 173 -6.74 26.65 -1.99
C ALA A 173 -5.52 26.26 -1.14
N LEU A 174 -4.53 25.61 -1.78
CA LEU A 174 -3.27 25.23 -1.16
C LEU A 174 -2.08 25.85 -1.94
N PRO A 175 -0.91 26.03 -1.30
CA PRO A 175 0.28 26.52 -1.98
C PRO A 175 0.71 25.63 -3.16
N GLY A 176 1.46 26.20 -4.11
CA GLY A 176 2.01 25.46 -5.24
C GLY A 176 0.97 25.02 -6.29
N GLY A 177 -0.15 25.74 -6.40
CA GLY A 177 -1.21 25.45 -7.38
C GLY A 177 -2.08 24.24 -7.03
N LYS A 178 -2.01 23.77 -5.78
CA LYS A 178 -2.82 22.67 -5.27
C LYS A 178 -4.13 23.19 -4.66
N TYR A 179 -5.07 22.29 -4.41
CA TYR A 179 -6.30 22.56 -3.68
C TYR A 179 -6.75 21.31 -2.92
N ALA A 180 -7.31 21.52 -1.73
CA ALA A 180 -8.06 20.51 -1.01
C ALA A 180 -9.45 20.42 -1.63
N PRO A 181 -9.88 19.24 -2.15
CA PRO A 181 -11.22 19.09 -2.69
C PRO A 181 -12.28 19.19 -1.60
N SER A 182 -13.50 19.50 -2.03
CA SER A 182 -14.70 19.36 -1.19
C SER A 182 -14.88 17.91 -0.74
N LEU A 183 -15.32 17.73 0.50
CA LEU A 183 -15.73 16.46 1.09
C LEU A 183 -17.25 16.30 1.09
N TYR A 184 -17.97 17.17 0.39
CA TYR A 184 -19.40 16.98 0.13
C TYR A 184 -19.59 16.06 -1.06
N GLY A 185 -20.59 15.17 -0.98
CA GLY A 185 -20.96 14.28 -2.08
C GLY A 185 -19.87 13.27 -2.46
N VAL A 186 -18.89 13.02 -1.58
CA VAL A 186 -17.99 11.87 -1.72
C VAL A 186 -18.77 10.63 -1.33
N SER A 187 -19.01 9.76 -2.30
CA SER A 187 -19.60 8.45 -2.09
C SER A 187 -18.51 7.39 -2.04
N ASN A 188 -18.79 6.34 -1.25
CA ASN A 188 -18.13 5.06 -1.43
C ASN A 188 -18.63 4.51 -2.77
N LEU A 189 -17.74 3.96 -3.59
CA LEU A 189 -18.12 3.34 -4.86
C LEU A 189 -18.79 2.00 -4.62
#